data_AF-A0A931MMV7-F1
#
_entry.id   AF-A0A931MMV7-F1
#
_cell.length_a   1.000
_cell.length_b   1.000
_cell.length_c   1.000
_cell.angle_alpha   90.00
_cell.angle_beta   90.00
_cell.angle_gamma   90.00
#
_symmetry.space_group_name_H-M   'P 1'
#
loop_
_entity.id
_entity.type
_entity.pdbx_description
1 polymer ?
#
loop_
_entity_poly.entity_id
_entity_poly.type
_entity_poly.pdbx_seq_one_letter_code
_entity_poly.pdbx_strand_id
1 'polypeptide(L)'
;MNRASAVRTGRSAALVLALTTLAACGAADNDPGPGGVTLGEAKALDAAAAMLDARRAPEDLVEASGEPAGQPSGAAAPSQP
;
A
#
# COMPACT_ATOMS: atom_id res chain seq x y z
N MET A 1 20.91 47.65 -2.46
CA MET A 1 20.97 46.17 -2.47
C MET A 1 19.56 45.61 -2.38
N ASN A 2 19.18 44.79 -3.36
CA ASN A 2 17.80 44.57 -3.81
C ASN A 2 16.97 43.72 -2.84
N ARG A 3 16.01 44.34 -2.15
CA ARG A 3 14.98 43.63 -1.35
C ARG A 3 14.25 42.56 -2.18
N ALA A 4 14.09 42.81 -3.48
CA ALA A 4 13.49 41.87 -4.44
C ALA A 4 14.34 40.61 -4.73
N SER A 5 15.65 40.61 -4.42
CA SER A 5 16.51 39.43 -4.49
C SER A 5 16.41 38.62 -3.20
N ALA A 6 16.39 39.28 -2.04
CA ALA A 6 16.23 38.63 -0.73
C ALA A 6 14.88 37.90 -0.58
N VAL A 7 13.79 38.49 -1.08
CA VAL A 7 12.45 37.86 -1.07
C VAL A 7 12.40 36.64 -2.00
N ARG A 8 13.12 36.67 -3.12
CA ARG A 8 13.19 35.54 -4.08
C ARG A 8 13.93 34.34 -3.48
N THR A 9 15.08 34.59 -2.86
CA THR A 9 15.88 33.57 -2.18
C THR A 9 15.13 32.96 -0.99
N GLY A 10 14.42 33.78 -0.20
CA GLY A 10 13.62 33.29 0.93
C GLY A 10 12.45 32.39 0.50
N ARG A 11 11.77 32.73 -0.60
CA ARG A 11 10.67 31.93 -1.14
C ARG A 11 11.15 30.60 -1.72
N SER A 12 12.28 30.60 -2.42
CA SER A 12 12.91 29.38 -2.93
C SER A 12 13.38 28.46 -1.80
N ALA A 13 14.01 29.01 -0.77
CA ALA A 13 14.43 28.24 0.40
C ALA A 13 13.24 27.59 1.13
N ALA A 14 12.13 28.32 1.29
CA ALA A 14 10.91 27.78 1.90
C ALA A 14 10.30 26.63 1.07
N LEU A 15 10.34 26.73 -0.26
CA LEU A 15 9.78 25.71 -1.16
C LEU A 15 10.62 24.42 -1.15
N VAL A 16 11.96 24.56 -1.15
CA VAL A 16 12.89 23.43 -1.03
C VAL A 16 12.71 22.74 0.32
N LEU A 17 12.62 23.52 1.41
CA LEU A 17 12.42 22.98 2.75
C LEU A 17 11.10 22.18 2.85
N ALA A 18 10.00 22.73 2.32
CA ALA A 18 8.69 22.07 2.30
C ALA A 18 8.70 20.74 1.53
N LEU A 19 9.40 20.67 0.39
CA LEU A 19 9.53 19.44 -0.40
C LEU A 19 10.35 18.37 0.36
N THR A 20 11.43 18.77 1.04
CA THR A 20 12.25 17.83 1.82
C THR A 20 11.51 17.25 3.03
N THR A 21 10.68 18.05 3.71
CA THR A 21 9.87 17.57 4.84
C THR A 21 8.75 16.62 4.41
N LEU A 22 8.23 16.79 3.19
CA LEU A 22 7.20 15.89 2.65
C LEU A 22 7.78 14.53 2.24
N ALA A 23 9.02 14.50 1.73
CA ALA A 23 9.74 13.25 1.45
C ALA A 23 10.06 12.45 2.73
N ALA A 24 10.16 13.10 3.89
CA ALA A 24 10.32 12.44 5.19
C ALA A 24 9.00 11.86 5.75
N CYS A 25 7.86 12.18 5.15
CA CYS A 25 6.54 11.62 5.48
C CYS A 25 6.09 10.57 4.44
N GLY A 26 6.99 10.14 3.55
CA GLY A 26 6.77 9.05 2.60
C GLY A 26 7.07 7.71 3.25
N ALA A 27 6.25 6.70 2.97
CA ALA A 27 6.45 5.34 3.44
C ALA A 27 7.84 4.84 3.04
N ALA A 28 8.65 4.45 4.02
CA ALA A 28 9.79 3.59 3.74
C ALA A 28 9.26 2.28 3.13
N ASP A 29 10.04 1.59 2.31
CA ASP A 29 9.61 0.31 1.70
C ASP A 29 9.18 -0.76 2.74
N ASN A 30 9.61 -0.57 4.01
CA ASN A 30 9.31 -1.43 5.16
C ASN A 30 8.22 -0.86 6.08
N ASP A 31 7.67 0.31 5.78
CA ASP A 31 6.55 0.87 6.55
C ASP A 31 5.27 0.12 6.16
N PRO A 32 4.43 -0.31 7.13
CA PRO A 32 3.19 -0.99 6.82
C PRO A 32 2.27 -0.08 6.00
N GLY A 33 1.98 -0.49 4.77
CA GLY A 33 1.04 0.20 3.90
C GLY A 33 -0.42 -0.01 4.32
N PRO A 34 -1.38 0.57 3.57
CA PRO A 34 -2.80 0.31 3.79
C PRO A 34 -3.07 -1.21 3.69
N GLY A 35 -3.69 -1.77 4.73
CA GLY A 35 -3.86 -3.23 4.90
C GLY A 35 -2.80 -3.89 5.79
N GLY A 36 -1.85 -3.13 6.37
CA GLY A 36 -0.85 -3.63 7.30
C GLY A 36 0.27 -4.44 6.64
N VAL A 37 0.36 -4.40 5.30
CA VAL A 37 1.38 -5.09 4.52
C VAL A 37 2.41 -4.11 3.97
N THR A 38 3.68 -4.49 4.02
CA THR A 38 4.78 -3.76 3.39
C THR A 38 4.75 -3.93 1.87
N LEU A 39 5.50 -3.08 1.15
CA LEU A 39 5.64 -3.23 -0.30
C LEU A 39 6.30 -4.57 -0.70
N GLY A 40 7.22 -5.07 0.14
CA GLY A 40 7.85 -6.37 -0.06
C GLY A 40 6.86 -7.53 0.09
N GLU A 41 6.02 -7.48 1.12
CA GLU A 41 4.98 -8.49 1.36
C GLU A 41 3.92 -8.48 0.25
N ALA A 42 3.45 -7.30 -0.16
CA ALA A 42 2.48 -7.19 -1.26
C ALA A 42 3.00 -7.83 -2.56
N LYS A 43 4.26 -7.57 -2.94
CA LYS A 43 4.90 -8.20 -4.11
C LYS A 43 4.99 -9.73 -3.98
N ALA A 44 5.29 -10.23 -2.79
CA ALA A 44 5.35 -11.67 -2.54
C ALA A 44 3.97 -12.33 -2.68
N LEU A 45 2.92 -11.66 -2.20
CA LEU A 45 1.52 -12.10 -2.36
C LEU A 45 1.10 -12.10 -3.84
N ASP A 46 1.42 -11.06 -4.61
CA ASP A 46 1.13 -10.99 -6.05
C ASP A 46 1.83 -12.13 -6.82
N ALA A 47 3.08 -12.42 -6.49
CA ALA A 47 3.82 -13.53 -7.10
C ALA A 47 3.18 -14.89 -6.78
N ALA A 48 2.69 -15.07 -5.55
CA ALA A 48 1.97 -16.29 -5.17
C ALA A 48 0.64 -16.41 -5.94
N ALA A 49 -0.12 -15.33 -6.09
CA ALA A 49 -1.35 -15.31 -6.89
C ALA A 49 -1.07 -15.67 -8.36
N ALA A 50 -0.02 -15.10 -8.97
CA ALA A 50 0.37 -15.44 -10.34
C ALA A 50 0.73 -16.93 -10.50
N MET A 51 1.33 -17.57 -9.48
CA MET A 51 1.57 -19.01 -9.50
C MET A 51 0.29 -19.84 -9.42
N LEU A 52 -0.74 -19.37 -8.72
CA LEU A 52 -2.05 -20.03 -8.67
C LEU A 52 -2.77 -19.89 -10.01
N ASP A 53 -2.75 -18.70 -10.62
CA ASP A 53 -3.35 -18.45 -11.93
C ASP A 53 -2.68 -19.28 -13.03
N ALA A 54 -1.35 -19.40 -13.00
CA ALA A 54 -0.59 -20.25 -13.92
C ALA A 54 -0.93 -21.74 -13.77
N ARG A 55 -1.38 -22.14 -12.57
CA ARG A 55 -1.84 -23.50 -12.25
C ARG A 55 -3.36 -23.63 -12.34
N ARG A 56 -4.05 -22.74 -13.09
CA ARG A 56 -5.52 -22.66 -13.20
C ARG A 56 -6.17 -23.99 -12.86
N ALA A 57 -6.80 -24.02 -11.68
CA ALA A 57 -7.43 -25.22 -11.19
C ALA A 57 -8.40 -25.72 -12.27
N PRO A 58 -8.39 -27.03 -12.57
CA PRO A 58 -9.30 -27.55 -13.56
C PRO A 58 -10.73 -27.22 -13.13
N GLU A 59 -11.56 -26.84 -14.12
CA GLU A 59 -12.86 -26.19 -13.93
C GLU A 59 -13.80 -27.03 -13.02
N ASP A 60 -13.59 -28.35 -12.95
CA ASP A 60 -14.29 -29.30 -12.09
C ASP A 60 -14.02 -29.11 -10.58
N LEU A 61 -12.84 -28.60 -10.19
CA LEU A 61 -12.53 -28.28 -8.79
C LEU A 61 -13.15 -26.94 -8.35
N VAL A 62 -13.38 -26.03 -9.29
CA VAL A 62 -14.04 -24.74 -9.03
C VAL A 62 -15.53 -24.94 -8.79
N GLU A 63 -16.19 -25.80 -9.58
CA GLU A 63 -17.61 -26.15 -9.40
C GLU A 63 -17.84 -27.05 -8.18
N ALA A 64 -16.90 -27.95 -7.84
CA ALA A 64 -16.97 -28.75 -6.62
C ALA A 64 -16.90 -27.90 -5.33
N SER A 65 -16.37 -26.66 -5.41
CA SER A 65 -16.36 -25.68 -4.32
C SER A 65 -17.63 -24.82 -4.27
N GLY A 66 -18.61 -25.11 -5.13
CA GLY A 66 -19.91 -24.45 -5.20
C GLY A 66 -20.85 -24.81 -4.05
N GLU A 67 -20.40 -24.64 -2.81
CA GLU A 67 -21.33 -24.20 -1.77
C GLU A 67 -21.57 -22.70 -2.01
N PRO A 68 -22.83 -22.21 -1.91
CA PRO A 68 -23.11 -20.81 -2.14
C PRO A 68 -22.24 -20.02 -1.17
N ALA A 69 -21.45 -19.09 -1.70
CA ALA A 69 -20.73 -18.11 -0.92
C ALA A 69 -21.74 -17.31 -0.08
N GLY A 70 -22.11 -17.87 1.06
CA GLY A 70 -22.71 -17.15 2.14
C GLY A 70 -21.80 -15.98 2.41
N GLN A 71 -22.41 -14.80 2.45
CA GLN A 71 -21.79 -13.53 2.86
C GLN A 71 -20.65 -13.79 3.86
N PRO A 72 -19.51 -13.07 3.78
CA PRO A 72 -18.70 -12.87 4.97
C PRO A 72 -19.59 -12.17 6.00
N SER A 73 -20.28 -12.99 6.80
CA SER A 73 -21.09 -12.57 7.92
C SER A 73 -20.10 -11.92 8.86
N GLY A 74 -20.22 -10.59 9.01
CA GLY A 74 -19.39 -9.82 9.92
C GLY A 74 -19.46 -10.40 11.33
N ALA A 75 -18.47 -11.21 11.69
CA ALA A 75 -18.17 -11.73 13.02
C ALA A 75 -16.77 -12.37 12.92
N ALA A 76 -15.73 -11.97 13.63
CA ALA A 76 -15.58 -11.01 14.70
C ALA A 76 -14.14 -10.52 14.63
N ALA A 77 -13.90 -9.22 14.85
CA ALA A 77 -12.57 -8.79 15.25
C ALA A 77 -12.21 -9.55 16.53
N PRO A 78 -11.04 -10.23 16.62
CA PRO A 78 -10.58 -10.71 17.91
C PRO A 78 -10.33 -9.48 18.78
N SER A 79 -11.18 -9.28 19.78
CA SER A 79 -10.88 -8.40 20.91
C SER A 79 -9.60 -8.95 21.54
N GLN A 80 -8.44 -8.39 21.16
CA GLN A 80 -7.18 -8.71 21.81
C GLN A 80 -7.15 -8.06 23.20
N PRO A 81 -6.54 -8.72 24.20
CA PRO A 81 -6.42 -8.20 25.57
C PRO A 81 -5.52 -6.97 25.65
#